data_AF-A0A974AT25-F1
#
_entry.id   AF-A0A974AT25-F1
#
_cell.length_a   1.000
_cell.length_b   1.000
_cell.length_c   1.000
_cell.angle_alpha   90.00
_cell.angle_beta   90.00
_cell.angle_gamma   90.00
#
_symmetry.space_group_name_H-M   'P 1'
#
loop_
_entity.id
_entity.type
_entity.pdbx_description
1 polymer ?
#
loop_
_entity_poly.entity_id
_entity_poly.type
_entity_poly.pdbx_seq_one_letter_code
_entity_poly.pdbx_strand_id
1 'polypeptide(L)'
;MTPSPALSTTTRLLPFVFVVLWSTGFIGARLGLPHIQPLTFLLIRYIAVLACMLPIALLSRAPWPVGARQWLHIGVAGLLVHGLYLGGVFIAISLGLPAGVASLVVSVQPLLTAIGAGFLLGATVSVRQWLGLLPGLLGVGLVVWNKLGQDFGAAALIPAVVALLAITAGTLYQKKFCPVFDWRTGAVAQFLPTMV
;
A
#
# COMPACT_ATOMS: atom_id res chain seq x y z
N MET A 1 9.76 20.15 -28.00
CA MET A 1 9.98 19.51 -26.69
C MET A 1 9.83 20.60 -25.63
N THR A 2 8.68 20.68 -24.97
CA THR A 2 8.49 21.62 -23.87
C THR A 2 9.29 21.11 -22.65
N PRO A 3 10.15 21.94 -22.04
CA PRO A 3 10.89 21.53 -20.85
C PRO A 3 9.89 21.21 -19.72
N SER A 4 10.00 20.02 -19.12
CA SER A 4 9.21 19.68 -17.92
C SER A 4 9.51 20.70 -16.82
N PRO A 5 8.49 21.23 -16.13
CA PRO A 5 8.71 22.17 -15.04
C PRO A 5 9.62 21.52 -13.99
N ALA A 6 10.65 22.24 -13.55
CA ALA A 6 11.53 21.77 -12.49
C ALA A 6 10.69 21.50 -11.23
N LEU A 7 10.53 20.22 -10.87
CA LEU A 7 9.80 19.82 -9.67
C LEU A 7 10.44 20.51 -8.45
N SER A 8 9.62 21.22 -7.67
CA SER A 8 10.06 21.90 -6.45
C SER A 8 10.75 20.92 -5.51
N THR A 9 11.71 21.40 -4.71
CA THR A 9 12.45 20.58 -3.74
C THR A 9 11.51 19.77 -2.84
N THR A 10 10.37 20.35 -2.46
CA THR A 10 9.30 19.69 -1.70
C THR A 10 8.78 18.42 -2.38
N THR A 11 8.51 18.47 -3.68
CA THR A 11 8.01 17.30 -4.43
C THR A 11 9.04 16.18 -4.53
N ARG A 12 10.33 16.51 -4.51
CA ARG A 12 11.42 15.50 -4.51
C ARG A 12 11.58 14.80 -3.16
N LEU A 13 11.19 15.44 -2.06
CA LEU A 13 11.29 14.88 -0.71
C LEU A 13 10.10 13.98 -0.33
N LEU A 14 8.94 14.15 -0.98
CA LEU A 14 7.72 13.39 -0.69
C LEU A 14 7.91 11.86 -0.64
N PRO A 15 8.64 11.21 -1.58
CA PRO A 15 8.84 9.76 -1.53
C PRO A 15 9.60 9.31 -0.28
N PHE A 16 10.57 10.08 0.21
CA PHE A 16 11.33 9.76 1.41
C PHE A 16 10.47 9.86 2.67
N VAL A 17 9.69 10.93 2.78
CA VAL A 17 8.72 11.11 3.88
C VAL A 17 7.69 9.97 3.85
N PHE A 18 7.20 9.62 2.67
CA PHE A 18 6.29 8.49 2.49
C PHE A 18 6.90 7.18 3.01
N VAL A 19 8.15 6.85 2.63
CA VAL A 19 8.82 5.64 3.09
C VAL A 19 8.92 5.62 4.62
N VAL A 20 9.36 6.71 5.25
CA VAL A 20 9.48 6.79 6.71
C VAL A 20 8.12 6.58 7.39
N LEU A 21 7.09 7.31 6.97
CA LEU A 21 5.75 7.21 7.54
C LEU A 21 5.16 5.80 7.30
N TRP A 22 5.35 5.24 6.11
CA TRP A 22 4.81 3.92 5.76
C TRP A 22 5.48 2.80 6.54
N SER A 23 6.80 2.86 6.73
CA SER A 23 7.56 1.87 7.51
C SER A 23 7.08 1.75 8.96
N THR A 24 6.57 2.83 9.56
CA THR A 24 6.01 2.78 10.92
C THR A 24 4.83 1.81 11.06
N GLY A 25 4.12 1.50 9.97
CA GLY A 25 3.01 0.55 9.98
C GLY A 25 3.40 -0.86 10.43
N PHE A 26 4.59 -1.34 10.02
CA PHE A 26 5.11 -2.65 10.44
C PHE A 26 5.55 -2.65 11.91
N ILE A 27 6.04 -1.52 12.41
CA ILE A 27 6.36 -1.34 13.83
C ILE A 27 5.06 -1.40 14.64
N GLY A 28 4.03 -0.68 14.21
CA GLY A 28 2.70 -0.72 14.80
C GLY A 28 2.09 -2.13 14.81
N ALA A 29 2.23 -2.89 13.72
CA ALA A 29 1.80 -4.29 13.67
C ALA A 29 2.53 -5.14 14.73
N ARG A 30 3.86 -5.04 14.80
CA ARG A 30 4.66 -5.82 15.77
C ARG A 30 4.31 -5.49 17.21
N LEU A 31 4.03 -4.22 17.52
CA LEU A 31 3.71 -3.77 18.88
C LEU A 31 2.24 -3.97 19.26
N GLY A 32 1.32 -3.88 18.28
CA GLY A 32 -0.12 -3.96 18.53
C GLY A 32 -0.67 -5.38 18.52
N LEU A 33 -0.25 -6.23 17.59
CA LEU A 33 -0.79 -7.58 17.41
C LEU A 33 -0.66 -8.53 18.62
N PRO A 34 0.29 -8.36 19.56
CA PRO A 34 0.27 -9.12 20.81
C PRO A 34 -0.93 -8.82 21.72
N HIS A 35 -1.63 -7.70 21.52
CA HIS A 35 -2.67 -7.20 22.43
C HIS A 35 -4.08 -7.18 21.82
N ILE A 36 -4.19 -7.27 20.49
CA ILE A 36 -5.48 -7.13 19.81
C ILE A 36 -5.48 -7.90 18.49
N GLN A 37 -6.66 -8.37 18.10
CA GLN A 37 -6.89 -9.05 16.83
C GLN A 37 -6.50 -8.15 15.63
N PRO A 38 -5.94 -8.73 14.55
CA PRO A 38 -5.39 -7.97 13.43
C PRO A 38 -6.42 -7.08 12.74
N LEU A 39 -7.61 -7.62 12.46
CA LEU A 39 -8.66 -6.86 11.78
C LEU A 39 -9.24 -5.76 12.67
N THR A 40 -9.38 -6.01 13.97
CA THR A 40 -9.82 -4.99 14.94
C THR A 40 -8.81 -3.85 15.05
N PHE A 41 -7.51 -4.15 15.06
CA PHE A 41 -6.46 -3.12 15.04
C PHE A 41 -6.53 -2.25 13.78
N LEU A 42 -6.75 -2.87 12.61
CA LEU A 42 -6.92 -2.14 11.36
C LEU A 42 -8.20 -1.31 11.36
N LEU A 43 -9.32 -1.84 11.84
CA LEU A 43 -10.59 -1.12 11.94
C LEU A 43 -10.44 0.16 12.78
N ILE A 44 -9.78 0.08 13.94
CA ILE A 44 -9.50 1.26 14.78
C ILE A 44 -8.68 2.29 14.01
N ARG A 45 -7.64 1.85 13.28
CA ARG A 45 -6.83 2.75 12.44
C ARG A 45 -7.66 3.41 11.34
N TYR A 46 -8.57 2.67 10.70
CA TYR A 46 -9.41 3.20 9.63
C TYR A 46 -10.46 4.18 10.15
N ILE A 47 -11.04 3.90 11.32
CA ILE A 47 -11.91 4.85 12.03
C ILE A 47 -11.14 6.14 12.33
N ALA A 48 -9.91 6.05 12.84
CA ALA A 48 -9.08 7.23 13.12
C ALA A 48 -8.77 8.02 11.83
N VAL A 49 -8.46 7.35 10.72
CA VAL A 49 -8.25 8.00 9.42
C VAL A 49 -9.52 8.73 8.97
N LEU A 50 -10.69 8.09 9.04
CA LEU A 50 -11.95 8.69 8.65
C LEU A 50 -12.35 9.86 9.57
N ALA A 51 -12.15 9.72 10.87
CA ALA A 51 -12.41 10.78 11.85
C ALA A 51 -11.56 12.03 11.58
N CYS A 52 -10.35 11.87 11.00
CA CYS A 52 -9.51 12.99 10.60
C CYS A 52 -9.83 13.51 9.18
N MET A 53 -9.92 12.60 8.20
CA MET A 53 -10.03 12.96 6.79
C MET A 53 -11.42 13.47 6.41
N LEU A 54 -12.49 12.98 7.05
CA LEU A 54 -13.85 13.43 6.76
C LEU A 54 -14.04 14.92 7.14
N PRO A 55 -13.69 15.39 8.37
CA PRO A 55 -13.73 16.82 8.67
C PRO A 55 -12.85 17.65 7.74
N ILE A 56 -11.64 17.18 7.41
CA ILE A 56 -10.75 17.90 6.49
C ILE A 56 -11.41 18.05 5.10
N ALA A 57 -12.01 16.97 4.57
CA ALA A 57 -12.71 17.01 3.28
C ALA A 57 -13.90 17.98 3.31
N LEU A 58 -14.69 17.97 4.39
CA LEU A 58 -15.86 18.84 4.54
C LEU A 58 -15.47 20.32 4.74
N LEU A 59 -14.55 20.61 5.66
CA LEU A 59 -14.11 21.98 5.98
C LEU A 59 -13.39 22.64 4.81
N SER A 60 -12.62 21.87 4.06
CA SER A 60 -11.91 22.38 2.88
C SER A 60 -12.77 22.38 1.60
N ARG A 61 -14.04 21.98 1.70
CA ARG A 61 -15.01 21.88 0.58
C ARG A 61 -14.41 21.14 -0.62
N ALA A 62 -13.70 20.06 -0.34
CA ALA A 62 -13.02 19.27 -1.35
C ALA A 62 -14.03 18.65 -2.33
N PRO A 63 -13.70 18.54 -3.63
CA PRO A 63 -14.59 17.93 -4.61
C PRO A 63 -14.72 16.43 -4.34
N TRP A 64 -15.96 15.95 -4.25
CA TRP A 64 -16.27 14.54 -4.05
C TRP A 64 -16.30 13.77 -5.38
N PRO A 65 -16.07 12.45 -5.36
CA PRO A 65 -16.25 11.61 -6.54
C PRO A 65 -17.66 11.77 -7.12
N VAL A 66 -17.75 11.97 -8.43
CA VAL A 66 -18.99 12.23 -9.14
C VAL A 66 -19.49 10.94 -9.78
N GLY A 67 -20.67 10.49 -9.34
CA GLY A 67 -21.35 9.31 -9.87
C GLY A 67 -20.92 7.98 -9.24
N ALA A 68 -21.85 7.03 -9.22
CA ALA A 68 -21.68 5.73 -8.55
C ALA A 68 -20.48 4.93 -9.10
N ARG A 69 -20.17 5.07 -10.38
CA ARG A 69 -19.03 4.37 -11.01
C ARG A 69 -17.68 4.82 -10.46
N GLN A 70 -17.50 6.12 -10.19
CA GLN A 70 -16.25 6.62 -9.61
C GLN A 70 -16.09 6.15 -8.17
N TRP A 71 -17.17 6.19 -7.39
CA TRP A 71 -17.20 5.61 -6.04
C TRP A 71 -16.86 4.12 -6.04
N LEU A 72 -17.43 3.34 -6.96
CA LEU A 72 -17.13 1.92 -7.09
C LEU A 72 -15.65 1.69 -7.40
N HIS A 73 -15.08 2.39 -8.39
CA HIS A 73 -13.67 2.19 -8.74
C HIS A 73 -12.72 2.58 -7.59
N ILE A 74 -12.98 3.70 -6.90
CA ILE A 74 -12.18 4.12 -5.75
C ILE A 74 -12.35 3.13 -4.59
N GLY A 75 -13.57 2.65 -4.36
CA GLY A 75 -13.85 1.69 -3.31
C GLY A 75 -13.19 0.32 -3.56
N VAL A 76 -13.20 -0.18 -4.80
CA VAL A 76 -12.49 -1.41 -5.19
C VAL A 76 -10.99 -1.24 -5.00
N ALA A 77 -10.41 -0.11 -5.41
CA ALA A 77 -9.00 0.18 -5.15
C ALA A 77 -8.70 0.22 -3.64
N GLY A 78 -9.57 0.86 -2.85
CA GLY A 78 -9.49 0.90 -1.40
C GLY A 78 -9.55 -0.49 -0.77
N LEU A 79 -10.47 -1.35 -1.20
CA LEU A 79 -10.58 -2.74 -0.73
C LEU A 79 -9.34 -3.57 -1.06
N LEU A 80 -8.76 -3.41 -2.26
CA LEU A 80 -7.54 -4.13 -2.62
C LEU A 80 -6.33 -3.67 -1.80
N VAL A 81 -6.16 -2.36 -1.62
CA VAL A 81 -5.00 -1.78 -0.93
C VAL A 81 -5.17 -1.82 0.59
N HIS A 82 -6.26 -1.33 1.16
CA HIS A 82 -6.41 -1.26 2.62
C HIS A 82 -7.15 -2.48 3.19
N GLY A 83 -8.04 -3.11 2.43
CA GLY A 83 -8.73 -4.33 2.88
C GLY A 83 -7.82 -5.55 2.78
N LEU A 84 -7.61 -6.05 1.58
CA LEU A 84 -6.90 -7.30 1.31
C LEU A 84 -5.39 -7.19 1.58
N TYR A 85 -4.74 -6.11 1.16
CA TYR A 85 -3.31 -5.97 1.41
C TYR A 85 -2.96 -5.76 2.88
N LEU A 86 -3.44 -4.68 3.52
CA LEU A 86 -3.13 -4.47 4.94
C LEU A 86 -3.72 -5.57 5.81
N GLY A 87 -4.95 -6.04 5.52
CA GLY A 87 -5.54 -7.19 6.20
C GLY A 87 -4.68 -8.45 6.09
N GLY A 88 -4.27 -8.82 4.87
CA GLY A 88 -3.43 -9.99 4.64
C GLY A 88 -2.06 -9.88 5.32
N VAL A 89 -1.42 -8.71 5.32
CA VAL A 89 -0.16 -8.49 6.06
C VAL A 89 -0.35 -8.68 7.56
N PHE A 90 -1.39 -8.07 8.15
CA PHE A 90 -1.63 -8.15 9.60
C PHE A 90 -2.05 -9.55 10.03
N ILE A 91 -2.86 -10.25 9.21
CA ILE A 91 -3.20 -11.66 9.42
C ILE A 91 -1.95 -12.52 9.36
N ALA A 92 -1.10 -12.36 8.32
CA ALA A 92 0.14 -13.12 8.19
C ALA A 92 1.02 -12.98 9.44
N ILE A 93 1.19 -11.75 9.93
CA ILE A 93 1.99 -11.49 11.15
C ILE A 93 1.33 -12.12 12.38
N SER A 94 0.01 -12.05 12.50
CA SER A 94 -0.73 -12.69 13.60
C SER A 94 -0.63 -14.23 13.60
N LEU A 95 -0.45 -14.83 12.41
CA LEU A 95 -0.21 -16.27 12.24
C LEU A 95 1.25 -16.67 12.48
N GLY A 96 2.09 -15.74 12.93
CA GLY A 96 3.49 -15.98 13.28
C GLY A 96 4.50 -15.62 12.20
N LEU A 97 4.09 -15.06 11.04
CA LEU A 97 5.05 -14.58 10.06
C LEU A 97 5.83 -13.39 10.64
N PRO A 98 7.18 -13.44 10.74
CA PRO A 98 7.93 -12.31 11.25
C PRO A 98 7.66 -11.06 10.40
N ALA A 99 7.41 -9.91 11.03
CA ALA A 99 7.12 -8.66 10.30
C ALA A 99 8.20 -8.28 9.27
N GLY A 100 9.46 -8.65 9.53
CA GLY A 100 10.55 -8.51 8.57
C GLY A 100 10.35 -9.35 7.30
N VAL A 101 9.95 -10.62 7.46
CA VAL A 101 9.65 -11.51 6.33
C VAL A 101 8.42 -11.00 5.56
N ALA A 102 7.35 -10.59 6.25
CA ALA A 102 6.19 -9.96 5.61
C ALA A 102 6.60 -8.72 4.78
N SER A 103 7.47 -7.86 5.33
CA SER A 103 7.95 -6.68 4.61
C SER A 103 8.80 -7.02 3.38
N LEU A 104 9.59 -8.11 3.44
CA LEU A 104 10.36 -8.59 2.29
C LEU A 104 9.45 -9.10 1.17
N VAL A 105 8.45 -9.92 1.53
CA VAL A 105 7.46 -10.43 0.56
C VAL A 105 6.77 -9.26 -0.14
N VAL A 106 6.31 -8.27 0.61
CA VAL A 106 5.63 -7.10 0.05
C VAL A 106 6.57 -6.20 -0.74
N SER A 107 7.87 -6.15 -0.41
CA SER A 107 8.87 -5.37 -1.15
C SER A 107 9.11 -5.87 -2.57
N VAL A 108 8.57 -7.05 -2.93
CA VAL A 108 8.51 -7.54 -4.31
C VAL A 108 7.46 -6.79 -5.14
N GLN A 109 6.51 -6.10 -4.52
CA GLN A 109 5.44 -5.35 -5.19
C GLN A 109 5.93 -4.46 -6.34
N PRO A 110 7.02 -3.67 -6.23
CA PRO A 110 7.40 -2.77 -7.30
C PRO A 110 7.90 -3.52 -8.55
N LEU A 111 8.45 -4.73 -8.41
CA LEU A 111 8.75 -5.62 -9.55
C LEU A 111 7.48 -6.09 -10.24
N LEU A 112 6.51 -6.58 -9.47
CA LEU A 112 5.24 -7.05 -10.04
C LEU A 112 4.46 -5.88 -10.67
N THR A 113 4.53 -4.70 -10.05
CA THR A 113 3.91 -3.48 -10.58
C THR A 113 4.62 -3.00 -11.84
N ALA A 114 5.95 -3.09 -11.92
CA ALA A 114 6.72 -2.76 -13.12
C ALA A 114 6.34 -3.65 -14.31
N ILE A 115 6.27 -4.97 -14.07
CA ILE A 115 5.86 -5.95 -15.08
C ILE A 115 4.39 -5.75 -15.47
N GLY A 116 3.51 -5.64 -14.48
CA GLY A 116 2.08 -5.45 -14.69
C GLY A 116 1.74 -4.12 -15.36
N ALA A 117 2.48 -3.04 -15.10
CA ALA A 117 2.31 -1.77 -15.80
C ALA A 117 2.70 -1.87 -17.28
N GLY A 118 3.70 -2.67 -17.62
CA GLY A 118 4.02 -3.00 -19.01
C GLY A 118 2.86 -3.66 -19.72
N PHE A 119 2.24 -4.68 -19.09
CA PHE A 119 1.13 -5.41 -19.69
C PHE A 119 -0.20 -4.62 -19.72
N LEU A 120 -0.58 -3.98 -18.61
CA LEU A 120 -1.91 -3.35 -18.46
C LEU A 120 -1.97 -1.91 -18.97
N LEU A 121 -0.85 -1.19 -18.95
CA LEU A 121 -0.78 0.25 -19.24
C LEU A 121 0.14 0.58 -20.42
N GLY A 122 0.78 -0.42 -21.04
CA GLY A 122 1.74 -0.23 -22.13
C GLY A 122 3.00 0.56 -21.71
N ALA A 123 3.30 0.63 -20.42
CA ALA A 123 4.40 1.43 -19.90
C ALA A 123 5.73 0.67 -19.97
N THR A 124 6.78 1.28 -20.52
CA THR A 124 8.11 0.67 -20.53
C THR A 124 8.92 1.10 -19.31
N VAL A 125 9.60 0.14 -18.69
CA VAL A 125 10.50 0.39 -17.55
C VAL A 125 11.92 0.53 -18.06
N SER A 126 12.52 1.69 -17.85
CA SER A 126 13.88 1.99 -18.29
C SER A 126 14.94 1.19 -17.53
N VAL A 127 16.10 0.97 -18.16
CA VAL A 127 17.25 0.30 -17.54
C VAL A 127 17.67 1.00 -16.23
N ARG A 128 17.60 2.33 -16.17
CA ARG A 128 17.91 3.10 -14.95
C ARG A 128 16.95 2.79 -13.79
N GLN A 129 15.67 2.54 -14.07
CA GLN A 129 14.69 2.14 -13.05
C GLN A 129 14.97 0.72 -12.56
N TRP A 130 15.36 -0.20 -13.45
CA TRP A 130 15.79 -1.55 -13.06
C TRP A 130 17.03 -1.53 -12.16
N LEU A 131 18.01 -0.67 -12.48
CA LEU A 131 19.21 -0.48 -11.65
C LEU A 131 18.92 0.14 -10.28
N GLY A 132 17.80 0.84 -10.09
CA GLY A 132 17.36 1.27 -8.75
C GLY A 132 16.59 0.16 -8.01
N LEU A 133 15.77 -0.59 -8.75
CA LEU A 133 14.86 -1.58 -8.19
C LEU A 133 15.59 -2.83 -7.67
N LEU A 134 16.48 -3.41 -8.48
CA LEU A 134 17.16 -4.66 -8.13
C LEU A 134 18.06 -4.52 -6.89
N PRO A 135 18.94 -3.51 -6.76
CA PRO A 135 19.75 -3.34 -5.56
C PRO A 135 18.91 -3.01 -4.32
N GLY A 136 17.82 -2.25 -4.48
CA GLY A 136 16.88 -1.99 -3.37
C GLY A 136 16.28 -3.28 -2.82
N LEU A 137 15.82 -4.18 -3.70
CA LEU A 137 15.32 -5.50 -3.31
C LEU A 137 16.40 -6.37 -2.67
N LEU A 138 17.61 -6.38 -3.22
CA LEU A 138 18.75 -7.10 -2.62
C LEU A 138 19.03 -6.57 -1.20
N GLY A 139 19.01 -5.25 -1.01
CA GLY A 139 19.18 -4.63 0.30
C GLY A 139 18.13 -5.08 1.32
N VAL A 140 16.85 -5.11 0.94
CA VAL A 140 15.78 -5.64 1.81
C VAL A 140 16.00 -7.13 2.10
N GLY A 141 16.40 -7.91 1.09
CA GLY A 141 16.75 -9.32 1.24
C GLY A 141 17.87 -9.56 2.27
N LEU A 142 18.94 -8.77 2.19
CA LEU A 142 20.06 -8.84 3.14
C LEU A 142 19.63 -8.50 4.58
N VAL A 143 18.79 -7.48 4.77
CA VAL A 143 18.28 -7.09 6.10
C VAL A 143 17.43 -8.19 6.74
N VAL A 144 16.72 -8.97 5.91
CA VAL A 144 15.75 -9.98 6.38
C VAL A 144 16.32 -11.40 6.36
N TRP A 145 17.51 -11.63 5.78
CA TRP A 145 18.12 -12.96 5.63
C TRP A 145 18.17 -13.78 6.94
N ASN A 146 18.58 -13.16 8.05
CA ASN A 146 18.67 -13.84 9.35
C ASN A 146 17.31 -14.25 9.93
N LYS A 147 16.19 -13.78 9.37
CA LYS A 147 14.83 -14.12 9.79
C LYS A 147 14.20 -15.25 8.96
N LEU A 148 14.86 -15.70 7.89
CA LEU A 148 14.37 -16.78 7.01
C LEU A 148 14.59 -18.18 7.60
N GLY A 149 15.37 -18.32 8.67
CA GLY A 149 15.64 -19.59 9.36
C GLY A 149 14.71 -19.92 10.52
N GLN A 150 13.62 -19.18 10.72
CA GLN A 150 12.59 -19.53 11.70
C GLN A 150 11.51 -20.39 11.06
N ASP A 151 11.07 -21.46 11.73
CA ASP A 151 9.94 -22.28 11.31
C ASP A 151 8.63 -21.48 11.43
N PHE A 152 8.28 -20.74 10.38
CA PHE A 152 6.94 -20.20 10.20
C PHE A 152 6.13 -21.15 9.31
N GLY A 153 4.91 -21.50 9.74
CA GLY A 153 4.04 -22.38 8.98
C GLY A 153 3.67 -21.77 7.61
N ALA A 154 3.59 -22.61 6.57
CA ALA A 154 3.18 -22.19 5.22
C ALA A 154 1.83 -21.44 5.22
N ALA A 155 0.96 -21.73 6.18
CA ALA A 155 -0.31 -21.04 6.40
C ALA A 155 -0.15 -19.52 6.64
N ALA A 156 0.94 -19.08 7.27
CA ALA A 156 1.21 -17.65 7.52
C ALA A 156 1.72 -16.93 6.25
N LEU A 157 2.26 -17.67 5.27
CA LEU A 157 2.77 -17.10 4.02
C LEU A 157 1.65 -16.80 3.02
N ILE A 158 0.60 -17.64 2.98
CA ILE A 158 -0.56 -17.47 2.09
C ILE A 158 -1.15 -16.05 2.17
N PRO A 159 -1.54 -15.53 3.35
CA PRO A 159 -2.11 -14.18 3.44
C PRO A 159 -1.11 -13.08 3.07
N ALA A 160 0.20 -13.28 3.25
CA ALA A 160 1.22 -12.33 2.79
C ALA A 160 1.35 -12.30 1.26
N VAL A 161 1.25 -13.46 0.59
CA VAL A 161 1.23 -13.55 -0.87
C VAL A 161 -0.05 -12.95 -1.44
N VAL A 162 -1.20 -13.26 -0.83
CA VAL A 162 -2.48 -12.61 -1.20
C VAL A 162 -2.37 -11.10 -1.06
N ALA A 163 -1.77 -10.61 0.03
CA ALA A 163 -1.56 -9.18 0.23
C ALA A 163 -0.66 -8.56 -0.86
N LEU A 164 0.44 -9.21 -1.22
CA LEU A 164 1.34 -8.78 -2.31
C LEU A 164 0.60 -8.67 -3.66
N LEU A 165 -0.21 -9.67 -3.99
CA LEU A 165 -1.00 -9.66 -5.21
C LEU A 165 -2.09 -8.58 -5.16
N ALA A 166 -2.76 -8.43 -4.01
CA ALA A 166 -3.80 -7.43 -3.81
C ALA A 166 -3.28 -6.00 -3.93
N ILE A 167 -2.14 -5.67 -3.31
CA ILE A 167 -1.57 -4.32 -3.45
C ILE A 167 -1.09 -4.05 -4.88
N THR A 168 -0.53 -5.06 -5.56
CA THR A 168 -0.09 -4.92 -6.96
C THR A 168 -1.29 -4.69 -7.89
N ALA A 169 -2.34 -5.50 -7.75
CA ALA A 169 -3.57 -5.34 -8.52
C ALA A 169 -4.24 -4.00 -8.19
N GLY A 170 -4.32 -3.64 -6.89
CA GLY A 170 -4.91 -2.40 -6.40
C GLY A 170 -4.21 -1.15 -6.93
N THR A 171 -2.88 -1.11 -6.93
CA THR A 171 -2.14 0.05 -7.47
C THR A 171 -2.31 0.19 -8.99
N LEU A 172 -2.27 -0.91 -9.73
CA LEU A 172 -2.50 -0.90 -11.18
C LEU A 172 -3.95 -0.53 -11.51
N TYR A 173 -4.91 -1.07 -10.76
CA TYR A 173 -6.33 -0.76 -10.90
C TYR A 173 -6.61 0.71 -10.63
N GLN A 174 -6.09 1.24 -9.51
CA GLN A 174 -6.24 2.65 -9.16
C GLN A 174 -5.62 3.55 -10.23
N LYS A 175 -4.43 3.22 -10.73
CA LYS A 175 -3.79 3.98 -11.81
C LYS A 175 -4.60 3.96 -13.12
N LYS A 176 -5.27 2.85 -13.43
CA LYS A 176 -6.06 2.68 -14.66
C LYS A 176 -7.43 3.35 -14.59
N PHE A 177 -8.15 3.18 -13.48
CA PHE A 177 -9.57 3.57 -13.36
C PHE A 177 -9.82 4.80 -12.48
N CYS A 178 -8.85 5.18 -11.64
CA CYS A 178 -8.92 6.35 -10.76
C CYS A 178 -7.74 7.31 -10.99
N PRO A 179 -7.47 7.76 -12.23
CA PRO A 179 -6.26 8.53 -12.54
C PRO A 179 -6.22 9.90 -11.86
N VAL A 180 -7.39 10.51 -11.62
CA VAL A 180 -7.50 11.82 -10.97
C VAL A 180 -8.68 11.81 -10.01
N PHE A 181 -8.39 11.98 -8.72
CA PHE A 181 -9.37 12.27 -7.69
C PHE A 181 -8.68 13.07 -6.56
N ASP A 182 -9.46 13.82 -5.80
CA ASP A 182 -8.91 14.61 -4.69
C ASP A 182 -8.47 13.68 -3.55
N TRP A 183 -7.25 13.87 -3.03
CA TRP A 183 -6.69 12.99 -2.02
C TRP A 183 -7.50 12.99 -0.70
N ARG A 184 -8.22 14.09 -0.39
CA ARG A 184 -9.01 14.23 0.85
C ARG A 184 -10.27 13.38 0.78
N THR A 185 -11.09 13.59 -0.25
CA THR A 185 -12.33 12.83 -0.46
C THR A 185 -12.05 11.40 -0.92
N GLY A 186 -10.95 11.22 -1.65
CA GLY A 186 -10.42 9.94 -2.06
C GLY A 186 -10.01 9.04 -0.91
N ALA A 187 -9.32 9.57 0.11
CA ALA A 187 -9.01 8.82 1.32
C ALA A 187 -10.30 8.31 1.96
N VAL A 188 -11.30 9.18 2.15
CA VAL A 188 -12.60 8.77 2.70
C VAL A 188 -13.25 7.67 1.86
N ALA A 189 -13.30 7.84 0.54
CA ALA A 189 -13.91 6.89 -0.38
C ALA A 189 -13.17 5.53 -0.45
N GLN A 190 -11.87 5.51 -0.19
CA GLN A 190 -11.09 4.26 -0.12
C GLN A 190 -11.27 3.53 1.21
N PHE A 191 -11.31 4.26 2.34
CA PHE A 191 -11.36 3.66 3.67
C PHE A 191 -12.78 3.23 4.08
N LEU A 192 -13.83 3.90 3.60
CA LEU A 192 -15.23 3.52 3.88
C LEU A 192 -15.55 2.04 3.60
N PRO A 193 -15.32 1.50 2.40
CA PRO A 193 -15.67 0.10 2.10
C PRO A 193 -14.78 -0.91 2.82
N THR A 194 -13.61 -0.49 3.31
CA THR A 194 -12.65 -1.38 4.01
C THR A 194 -13.01 -1.65 5.46
N MET A 195 -14.07 -1.03 5.97
CA MET A 195 -14.58 -1.23 7.32
C MET A 195 -15.63 -2.35 7.42
N VAL A 196 -15.99 -2.97 6.30
CA VAL A 196 -17.03 -4.02 6.22
C VAL A 196 -16.42 -5.40 6.38
#